data_AF-A0A1G1JAU7-F1
#
_entry.id   AF-A0A1G1JAU7-F1
#
_cell.length_a   1.000
_cell.length_b   1.000
_cell.length_c   1.000
_cell.angle_alpha   90.00
_cell.angle_beta   90.00
_cell.angle_gamma   90.00
#
_symmetry.space_group_name_H-M   'P 1'
#
loop_
_entity.id
_entity.type
_entity.pdbx_description
1 polymer ?
#
loop_
_entity_poly.entity_id
_entity_poly.type
_entity_poly.pdbx_seq_one_letter_code
_entity_poly.pdbx_strand_id
1 'polypeptide(L)'
;MNRSIISKIVEMTLILFLFFHTFWHLIYFERSSVSVFVSFALLGFVFIYSVIRHWQGLTYYGVRLDNLGASVQASVLPLFLLVAICVGIVMVKGRQGQWPEAREFFTLSLWGIFQQGVIQSYFLLRYFEIVQRKKLAIFLAALTFTAFHVPNVDLMTVTFLGGLYVSHFFLKWRNLFAVGFLHGMISLTLLMTLRPAHVISDNYRVGPDPLGPIRTMIENHRTPEHEIGVFLPSGIPSTFSHYFDDDIKALGSFEELKDFLGQSQSVFVVLSRADYERLIARWTDTQVFFWKYSLAWRRSLRKPKSAFVMSLIKLDINRLSSDLRLPVVLISNQPPPKPLNG
;
A
#
# COMPACT_ATOMS: atom_id res chain seq x y z
N MET A 1 -12.20 -13.70 -33.76
CA MET A 1 -12.19 -14.03 -32.32
C MET A 1 -13.62 -14.15 -31.83
N ASN A 2 -13.97 -15.16 -31.02
CA ASN A 2 -15.33 -15.40 -30.53
C ASN A 2 -15.83 -14.19 -29.70
N ARG A 3 -17.07 -13.71 -29.92
CA ARG A 3 -17.68 -12.59 -29.17
C ARG A 3 -17.61 -12.80 -27.64
N SER A 4 -17.72 -14.05 -27.19
CA SER A 4 -17.58 -14.42 -25.77
C SER A 4 -16.16 -14.17 -25.23
N ILE A 5 -15.12 -14.44 -26.03
CA ILE A 5 -13.73 -14.18 -25.66
C ILE A 5 -13.46 -12.67 -25.60
N ILE A 6 -13.96 -11.92 -26.58
CA ILE A 6 -13.84 -10.45 -26.61
C ILE A 6 -14.44 -9.84 -25.34
N SER A 7 -15.65 -10.26 -24.95
CA SER A 7 -16.32 -9.77 -23.72
C SER A 7 -15.43 -9.95 -22.49
N LYS A 8 -14.86 -11.15 -22.29
CA LYS A 8 -14.00 -11.44 -21.14
C LYS A 8 -12.74 -10.59 -21.13
N ILE A 9 -12.09 -10.41 -22.28
CA ILE A 9 -10.89 -9.57 -22.39
C ILE A 9 -11.22 -8.12 -22.03
N VAL A 10 -12.34 -7.59 -22.55
CA VAL A 10 -12.79 -6.21 -22.25
C VAL A 10 -13.09 -6.05 -20.77
N GLU A 11 -13.84 -6.97 -20.16
CA GLU A 11 -14.17 -6.94 -18.73
C GLU A 11 -12.90 -6.98 -17.85
N MET A 12 -11.97 -7.90 -18.12
CA MET A 12 -10.71 -8.01 -17.38
C MET A 12 -9.85 -6.76 -17.55
N THR A 13 -9.76 -6.21 -18.77
CA THR A 13 -8.99 -4.99 -19.05
C THR A 13 -9.60 -3.80 -18.33
N LEU A 14 -10.92 -3.67 -18.32
CA LEU A 14 -11.62 -2.61 -17.61
C LEU A 14 -11.43 -2.71 -16.09
N ILE A 15 -11.48 -3.91 -15.52
CA ILE A 15 -11.22 -4.13 -14.09
C ILE A 15 -9.78 -3.77 -13.74
N LEU A 16 -8.80 -4.19 -14.53
CA LEU A 16 -7.40 -3.83 -14.33
C LEU A 16 -7.20 -2.32 -14.46
N PHE A 17 -7.76 -1.71 -15.50
CA PHE A 17 -7.73 -0.27 -15.69
C PHE A 17 -8.33 0.47 -14.50
N LEU A 18 -9.52 0.10 -14.04
CA LEU A 18 -10.17 0.73 -12.89
C LEU A 18 -9.40 0.49 -11.59
N PHE A 19 -8.80 -0.69 -11.41
CA PHE A 19 -7.91 -0.96 -10.28
C PHE A 19 -6.70 -0.02 -10.31
N PHE A 20 -5.94 0.00 -11.39
CA PHE A 20 -4.76 0.87 -11.50
C PHE A 20 -5.15 2.35 -11.48
N HIS A 21 -6.22 2.75 -12.14
CA HIS A 21 -6.70 4.12 -12.09
C HIS A 21 -7.10 4.53 -10.66
N THR A 22 -7.84 3.70 -9.94
CA THR A 22 -8.24 3.99 -8.55
C THR A 22 -7.02 4.01 -7.64
N PHE A 23 -6.24 2.93 -7.64
CA PHE A 23 -5.13 2.76 -6.72
C PHE A 23 -3.95 3.64 -7.09
N TRP A 24 -3.60 3.86 -8.35
CA TRP A 24 -2.43 4.65 -8.74
C TRP A 24 -2.73 6.10 -9.06
N HIS A 25 -3.82 6.38 -9.77
CA HIS A 25 -4.10 7.74 -10.20
C HIS A 25 -4.92 8.49 -9.15
N LEU A 26 -6.06 7.94 -8.75
CA LEU A 26 -7.02 8.71 -7.96
C LEU A 26 -6.66 8.80 -6.48
N ILE A 27 -6.16 7.71 -5.89
CA ILE A 27 -5.67 7.76 -4.52
C ILE A 27 -4.47 8.71 -4.41
N TYR A 28 -3.66 8.89 -5.44
CA TYR A 28 -2.43 9.66 -5.27
C TYR A 28 -2.50 11.06 -5.87
N PHE A 29 -2.91 11.19 -7.14
CA PHE A 29 -2.93 12.46 -7.85
C PHE A 29 -4.26 13.17 -7.75
N GLU A 30 -5.39 12.45 -7.79
CA GLU A 30 -6.71 13.08 -7.81
C GLU A 30 -7.14 13.56 -6.43
N ARG A 31 -7.44 14.85 -6.34
CA ARG A 31 -7.79 15.52 -5.10
C ARG A 31 -9.19 15.13 -4.61
N SER A 32 -10.07 14.63 -5.48
CA SER A 32 -11.46 14.29 -5.19
C SER A 32 -11.69 12.90 -4.59
N SER A 33 -12.19 12.84 -3.36
CA SER A 33 -12.64 11.58 -2.72
C SER A 33 -13.90 10.99 -3.34
N VAL A 34 -14.73 11.82 -3.98
CA VAL A 34 -15.88 11.34 -4.75
C VAL A 34 -15.40 10.57 -5.97
N SER A 35 -14.37 11.05 -6.67
CA SER A 35 -13.79 10.34 -7.82
C SER A 35 -13.20 8.99 -7.40
N VAL A 36 -12.52 8.94 -6.24
CA VAL A 36 -12.04 7.69 -5.64
C VAL A 36 -13.19 6.74 -5.31
N PHE A 37 -14.24 7.22 -4.62
CA PHE A 37 -15.40 6.41 -4.26
C PHE A 37 -16.15 5.88 -5.48
N VAL A 38 -16.45 6.76 -6.44
CA VAL A 38 -17.11 6.39 -7.70
C VAL A 38 -16.29 5.34 -8.44
N SER A 39 -14.97 5.49 -8.49
CA SER A 39 -14.12 4.52 -9.17
C SER A 39 -14.04 3.17 -8.44
N PHE A 40 -14.05 3.16 -7.10
CA PHE A 40 -14.21 1.92 -6.33
C PHE A 40 -15.58 1.28 -6.55
N ALA A 41 -16.65 2.08 -6.58
CA ALA A 41 -18.00 1.60 -6.84
C ALA A 41 -18.11 1.01 -8.25
N LEU A 42 -17.54 1.68 -9.26
CA LEU A 42 -17.46 1.18 -10.64
C LEU A 42 -16.61 -0.09 -10.74
N LEU A 43 -15.44 -0.12 -10.10
CA LEU A 43 -14.60 -1.31 -10.04
C LEU A 43 -15.36 -2.49 -9.43
N GLY A 44 -16.01 -2.28 -8.29
CA GLY A 44 -16.82 -3.28 -7.61
C GLY A 44 -18.01 -3.74 -8.46
N PHE A 45 -18.73 -2.79 -9.07
CA PHE A 45 -19.86 -3.08 -9.94
C PHE A 45 -19.45 -3.92 -11.16
N VAL A 46 -18.40 -3.50 -11.89
CA VAL A 46 -17.91 -4.23 -13.08
C VAL A 46 -17.37 -5.61 -12.69
N PHE A 47 -16.65 -5.72 -11.57
CA PHE A 47 -16.16 -6.99 -11.07
C PHE A 47 -17.30 -7.95 -10.72
N ILE A 48 -18.28 -7.50 -9.91
CA ILE A 48 -19.45 -8.30 -9.52
C ILE A 48 -20.27 -8.68 -10.76
N TYR A 49 -20.51 -7.74 -11.67
CA TYR A 49 -21.20 -7.97 -12.93
C TYR A 49 -20.52 -9.09 -13.74
N SER A 50 -19.20 -9.02 -13.90
CA SER A 50 -18.42 -10.03 -14.63
C SER A 50 -18.47 -11.41 -13.96
N VAL A 51 -18.42 -11.47 -12.63
CA VAL A 51 -18.56 -12.72 -11.86
C VAL A 51 -19.94 -13.33 -12.07
N ILE A 52 -21.02 -12.55 -11.94
CA ILE A 52 -22.41 -13.01 -12.10
C ILE A 52 -22.65 -13.50 -13.52
N ARG A 53 -22.25 -12.71 -14.53
CA ARG A 53 -22.43 -13.02 -15.96
C ARG A 53 -21.82 -14.36 -16.36
N HIS A 54 -20.74 -14.74 -15.69
CA HIS A 54 -19.97 -15.94 -16.00
C HIS A 54 -19.94 -16.92 -14.83
N TRP A 55 -20.99 -16.90 -14.00
CA TRP A 55 -21.12 -17.78 -12.84
C TRP A 55 -21.20 -19.25 -13.27
N GLN A 56 -20.43 -20.11 -12.61
CA GLN A 56 -20.36 -21.55 -12.87
C GLN A 56 -20.47 -22.37 -11.56
N GLY A 57 -20.89 -21.73 -10.46
CA GLY A 57 -21.02 -22.37 -9.14
C GLY A 57 -19.80 -22.22 -8.23
N LEU A 58 -20.00 -22.41 -6.93
CA LEU A 58 -18.99 -22.22 -5.88
C LEU A 58 -17.77 -23.15 -6.05
N THR A 59 -18.00 -24.40 -6.42
CA THR A 59 -16.95 -25.38 -6.69
C THR A 59 -16.09 -25.00 -7.89
N TYR A 60 -16.65 -24.24 -8.86
CA TYR A 60 -15.88 -23.70 -9.97
C TYR A 60 -14.86 -22.65 -9.48
N TYR A 61 -15.30 -21.78 -8.59
CA TYR A 61 -14.44 -20.75 -7.98
C TYR A 61 -13.60 -21.27 -6.80
N GLY A 62 -13.64 -22.58 -6.54
CA GLY A 62 -12.86 -23.24 -5.50
C GLY A 62 -13.36 -22.99 -4.07
N VAL A 63 -14.57 -22.45 -3.91
CA VAL A 63 -15.24 -22.30 -2.62
C VAL A 63 -15.83 -23.66 -2.24
N ARG A 64 -14.99 -24.53 -1.67
CA ARG A 64 -15.33 -25.92 -1.30
C ARG A 64 -14.48 -26.41 -0.12
N LEU A 65 -15.05 -27.31 0.69
CA LEU A 65 -14.39 -27.89 1.87
C LEU A 65 -14.15 -29.40 1.76
N ASP A 66 -14.84 -30.07 0.84
CA ASP A 66 -14.82 -31.51 0.63
C ASP A 66 -13.44 -32.07 0.25
N ASN A 67 -12.58 -31.28 -0.40
CA ASN A 67 -11.22 -31.66 -0.75
C ASN A 67 -10.14 -30.88 0.02
N LEU A 68 -10.49 -30.23 1.13
CA LEU A 68 -9.56 -29.38 1.89
C LEU A 68 -8.36 -30.19 2.40
N GLY A 69 -8.61 -31.36 3.00
CA GLY A 69 -7.55 -32.24 3.52
C GLY A 69 -6.55 -32.67 2.43
N ALA A 70 -7.06 -33.14 1.28
CA ALA A 70 -6.22 -33.54 0.15
C ALA A 70 -5.45 -32.35 -0.46
N SER A 71 -6.06 -31.16 -0.49
CA SER A 71 -5.41 -29.92 -0.94
C SER A 71 -4.27 -29.52 0.00
N VAL A 72 -4.50 -29.56 1.30
CA VAL A 72 -3.45 -29.27 2.30
C VAL A 72 -2.32 -30.30 2.19
N GLN A 73 -2.64 -31.61 2.18
CA GLN A 73 -1.67 -32.70 2.03
C GLN A 73 -0.82 -32.57 0.76
N ALA A 74 -1.43 -32.26 -0.38
CA ALA A 74 -0.70 -32.07 -1.62
C ALA A 74 0.15 -30.79 -1.65
N SER A 75 -0.11 -29.85 -0.74
CA SER A 75 0.70 -28.66 -0.50
C SER A 75 1.77 -28.90 0.56
N VAL A 76 1.78 -30.03 1.28
CA VAL A 76 2.57 -30.19 2.51
C VAL A 76 4.04 -29.90 2.29
N LEU A 77 4.72 -30.37 1.24
CA LEU A 77 6.18 -30.15 1.14
C LEU A 77 6.56 -28.66 1.01
N PRO A 78 5.99 -27.89 0.05
CA PRO A 78 6.33 -26.47 -0.09
C PRO A 78 5.73 -25.63 1.05
N LEU A 79 4.55 -25.99 1.54
CA LEU A 79 3.90 -25.34 2.67
C LEU A 79 4.66 -25.59 3.97
N PHE A 80 5.22 -26.78 4.16
CA PHE A 80 6.03 -27.18 5.32
C PHE A 80 7.39 -26.48 5.31
N LEU A 81 8.09 -26.43 4.17
CA LEU A 81 9.34 -25.68 4.07
C LEU A 81 9.13 -24.20 4.35
N LEU A 82 8.08 -23.64 3.79
CA LEU A 82 7.70 -22.26 4.03
C LEU A 82 7.33 -22.04 5.49
N VAL A 83 6.43 -22.84 6.06
CA VAL A 83 6.03 -22.78 7.48
C VAL A 83 7.22 -23.01 8.41
N ALA A 84 8.18 -23.87 8.07
CA ALA A 84 9.39 -24.08 8.86
C ALA A 84 10.27 -22.83 8.87
N ILE A 85 10.41 -22.15 7.72
CA ILE A 85 11.05 -20.82 7.62
C ILE A 85 10.26 -19.82 8.48
N CYS A 86 8.93 -19.77 8.35
CA CYS A 86 8.05 -18.90 9.15
C CYS A 86 8.24 -19.10 10.65
N VAL A 87 8.20 -20.35 11.11
CA VAL A 87 8.35 -20.73 12.51
C VAL A 87 9.77 -20.42 13.00
N GLY A 88 10.81 -20.69 12.21
CA GLY A 88 12.18 -20.33 12.56
C GLY A 88 12.33 -18.82 12.80
N ILE A 89 11.76 -18.00 11.92
CA ILE A 89 11.75 -16.54 12.06
C ILE A 89 10.94 -16.10 13.28
N VAL A 90 9.73 -16.64 13.45
CA VAL A 90 8.87 -16.31 14.60
C VAL A 90 9.51 -16.74 15.92
N MET A 91 10.27 -17.84 15.96
CA MET A 91 11.01 -18.26 17.16
C MET A 91 12.17 -17.31 17.47
N VAL A 92 12.91 -16.86 16.46
CA VAL A 92 13.97 -15.86 16.62
C VAL A 92 13.39 -14.50 17.06
N LYS A 93 12.27 -14.07 16.46
CA LYS A 93 11.58 -12.81 16.78
C LYS A 93 10.81 -12.85 18.10
N GLY A 94 10.20 -13.98 18.43
CA GLY A 94 9.51 -14.22 19.68
C GLY A 94 10.46 -14.22 20.88
N ARG A 95 11.72 -14.65 20.69
CA ARG A 95 12.81 -14.46 21.66
C ARG A 95 13.17 -12.99 21.88
N GLN A 96 12.86 -12.12 20.92
CA GLN A 96 12.99 -10.66 21.02
C GLN A 96 11.69 -9.98 21.49
N GLY A 97 10.68 -10.74 21.91
CA GLY A 97 9.39 -10.23 22.40
C GLY A 97 8.42 -9.76 21.30
N GLN A 98 8.74 -9.97 20.01
CA GLN A 98 7.97 -9.45 18.87
C GLN A 98 7.01 -10.52 18.29
N TRP A 99 5.93 -10.81 19.01
CA TRP A 99 4.92 -11.78 18.54
C TRP A 99 3.91 -11.15 17.57
N PRO A 100 3.33 -11.93 16.63
CA PRO A 100 2.11 -11.53 15.93
C PRO A 100 0.97 -11.29 16.90
N GLU A 101 0.25 -10.18 16.71
CA GLU A 101 -1.04 -10.05 17.38
C GLU A 101 -2.05 -11.02 16.75
N ALA A 102 -2.95 -11.60 17.54
CA ALA A 102 -4.02 -12.46 17.02
C ALA A 102 -4.82 -11.76 15.92
N ARG A 103 -5.05 -10.44 16.06
CA ARG A 103 -5.71 -9.61 15.06
C ARG A 103 -5.00 -9.64 13.71
N GLU A 104 -3.67 -9.58 13.68
CA GLU A 104 -2.89 -9.59 12.44
C GLU A 104 -2.98 -10.95 11.75
N PHE A 105 -2.87 -12.02 12.53
CA PHE A 105 -3.06 -13.39 12.02
C PHE A 105 -4.42 -13.54 11.31
N PHE A 106 -5.51 -13.14 11.97
CA PHE A 106 -6.85 -13.24 11.38
C PHE A 106 -7.02 -12.33 10.18
N THR A 107 -6.53 -11.09 10.28
CA THR A 107 -6.63 -10.11 9.19
C THR A 107 -5.92 -10.60 7.94
N LEU A 108 -4.67 -11.07 8.07
CA LEU A 108 -3.88 -11.55 6.93
C LEU A 108 -4.40 -12.87 6.37
N SER A 109 -4.97 -13.74 7.20
CA SER A 109 -5.61 -14.97 6.73
C SER A 109 -6.84 -14.68 5.87
N LEU A 110 -7.76 -13.83 6.36
CA LEU A 110 -8.96 -13.45 5.62
C LEU A 110 -8.63 -12.64 4.37
N TRP A 111 -7.69 -11.70 4.50
CA TRP A 111 -7.21 -10.92 3.37
C TRP A 111 -6.53 -11.80 2.32
N GLY A 112 -5.78 -12.81 2.75
CA GLY A 112 -5.16 -13.78 1.86
C GLY A 112 -6.18 -14.56 1.03
N ILE A 113 -7.27 -15.01 1.66
CA ILE A 113 -8.40 -15.66 0.97
C ILE A 113 -9.04 -14.71 -0.04
N PHE A 114 -9.28 -13.46 0.33
CA PHE A 114 -9.84 -12.46 -0.59
C PHE A 114 -8.93 -12.22 -1.80
N GLN A 115 -7.64 -11.95 -1.58
CA GLN A 115 -6.67 -11.71 -2.65
C GLN A 115 -6.55 -12.92 -3.59
N GLN A 116 -6.49 -14.14 -3.04
CA GLN A 116 -6.45 -15.35 -3.86
C GLN A 116 -7.78 -15.62 -4.57
N GLY A 117 -8.92 -15.16 -4.04
CA GLY A 117 -10.20 -15.22 -4.73
C GLY A 117 -10.20 -14.36 -6.00
N VAL A 118 -9.65 -13.15 -5.91
CA VAL A 118 -9.50 -12.27 -7.07
C VAL A 118 -8.55 -12.88 -8.10
N ILE A 119 -7.35 -13.31 -7.69
CA ILE A 119 -6.34 -13.80 -8.64
C ILE A 119 -6.67 -15.20 -9.18
N GLN A 120 -6.94 -16.15 -8.29
CA GLN A 120 -7.06 -17.56 -8.66
C GLN A 120 -8.47 -17.91 -9.13
N SER A 121 -9.49 -17.45 -8.40
CA SER A 121 -10.87 -17.79 -8.74
C SER A 121 -11.40 -16.93 -9.90
N TYR A 122 -11.00 -15.66 -10.02
CA TYR A 122 -11.43 -14.81 -11.13
C TYR A 122 -10.41 -14.75 -12.28
N PHE A 123 -9.24 -14.12 -12.10
CA PHE A 123 -8.32 -13.85 -13.21
C PHE A 123 -7.78 -15.13 -13.88
N LEU A 124 -7.25 -16.08 -13.11
CA LEU A 124 -6.67 -17.31 -13.63
C LEU A 124 -7.67 -18.15 -14.42
N LEU A 125 -8.88 -18.33 -13.89
CA LEU A 125 -9.92 -19.09 -14.59
C LEU A 125 -10.36 -18.41 -15.89
N ARG A 126 -10.44 -17.07 -15.91
CA ARG A 126 -10.72 -16.31 -17.13
C ARG A 126 -9.60 -16.40 -18.14
N TYR A 127 -8.34 -16.27 -17.72
CA TYR A 127 -7.20 -16.47 -18.61
C TYR A 127 -7.21 -17.88 -19.20
N PHE A 128 -7.49 -18.90 -18.39
CA PHE A 128 -7.57 -20.28 -18.86
C PHE A 128 -8.69 -20.48 -19.90
N GLU A 129 -9.87 -19.89 -19.66
CA GLU A 129 -10.97 -19.91 -20.63
C GLU A 129 -10.65 -19.17 -21.95
N ILE A 130 -9.84 -18.11 -21.90
CA ILE A 130 -9.47 -17.31 -23.09
C ILE A 130 -8.37 -18.00 -23.89
N VAL A 131 -7.30 -18.44 -23.23
CA VAL A 131 -6.08 -18.92 -23.92
C VAL A 131 -6.05 -20.45 -24.09
N GLN A 132 -6.88 -21.19 -23.34
CA GLN A 132 -6.97 -22.66 -23.36
C GLN A 132 -5.63 -23.38 -23.17
N ARG A 133 -4.66 -22.71 -22.54
CA ARG A 133 -3.31 -23.21 -22.28
C ARG A 133 -2.96 -22.99 -20.82
N LYS A 134 -2.89 -24.09 -20.05
CA LYS A 134 -2.66 -24.08 -18.60
C LYS A 134 -1.43 -23.25 -18.20
N LYS A 135 -0.28 -23.49 -18.83
CA LYS A 135 0.98 -22.78 -18.51
C LYS A 135 0.88 -21.27 -18.77
N LEU A 136 0.25 -20.87 -19.88
CA LEU A 136 0.09 -19.46 -20.23
C LEU A 136 -0.88 -18.76 -19.28
N ALA A 137 -2.00 -19.41 -18.91
CA ALA A 137 -2.93 -18.85 -17.94
C ALA A 137 -2.30 -18.64 -16.56
N ILE A 138 -1.48 -19.60 -16.09
CA ILE A 138 -0.69 -19.49 -14.86
C ILE A 138 0.26 -18.30 -14.93
N PHE A 139 1.01 -18.17 -16.03
CA PHE A 139 1.93 -17.05 -16.21
C PHE A 139 1.22 -15.70 -16.20
N LEU A 140 0.09 -15.57 -16.90
CA LEU A 140 -0.71 -14.34 -16.93
C LEU A 140 -1.29 -13.99 -15.56
N ALA A 141 -1.79 -14.96 -14.80
CA ALA A 141 -2.29 -14.74 -13.45
C ALA A 141 -1.17 -14.28 -12.49
N ALA A 142 0.00 -14.91 -12.57
CA ALA A 142 1.18 -14.50 -11.80
C ALA A 142 1.63 -13.07 -12.15
N LEU A 143 1.63 -12.72 -13.44
CA LEU A 143 1.95 -11.37 -13.89
C LEU A 143 0.93 -10.33 -13.38
N THR A 144 -0.36 -10.64 -13.43
CA THR A 144 -1.40 -9.77 -12.86
C THR A 144 -1.23 -9.59 -11.36
N PHE A 145 -0.92 -10.66 -10.63
CA PHE A 145 -0.66 -10.58 -9.19
C PHE A 145 0.57 -9.73 -8.89
N THR A 146 1.64 -9.89 -9.66
CA THR A 146 2.86 -9.07 -9.59
C THR A 146 2.56 -7.59 -9.83
N ALA A 147 1.75 -7.29 -10.86
CA ALA A 147 1.39 -5.93 -11.24
C ALA A 147 0.62 -5.21 -10.12
N PHE A 148 -0.21 -5.93 -9.34
CA PHE A 148 -0.88 -5.37 -8.17
C PHE A 148 0.04 -4.98 -7.02
N HIS A 149 1.32 -5.36 -7.06
CA HIS A 149 2.31 -5.07 -6.01
C HIS A 149 3.38 -4.07 -6.45
N VAL A 150 3.27 -3.51 -7.65
CA VAL A 150 4.12 -2.39 -8.10
C VAL A 150 4.03 -1.24 -7.08
N PRO A 151 5.11 -0.47 -6.85
CA PRO A 151 6.46 -0.58 -7.44
C PRO A 151 7.43 -1.49 -6.68
N ASN A 152 6.94 -2.32 -5.76
CA ASN A 152 7.77 -2.97 -4.75
C ASN A 152 8.50 -4.18 -5.33
N VAL A 153 9.72 -4.01 -5.85
CA VAL A 153 10.45 -5.03 -6.63
C VAL A 153 10.61 -6.36 -5.88
N ASP A 154 10.93 -6.31 -4.59
CA ASP A 154 11.07 -7.51 -3.76
C ASP A 154 9.74 -8.26 -3.64
N LEU A 155 8.67 -7.52 -3.34
CA LEU A 155 7.32 -8.08 -3.24
C LEU A 155 6.82 -8.58 -4.61
N MET A 156 7.14 -7.88 -5.70
CA MET A 156 6.84 -8.29 -7.06
C MET A 156 7.52 -9.63 -7.38
N THR A 157 8.78 -9.81 -6.99
CA THR A 157 9.50 -11.08 -7.20
C THR A 157 8.84 -12.22 -6.43
N VAL A 158 8.55 -12.00 -5.14
CA VAL A 158 7.89 -13.00 -4.29
C VAL A 158 6.49 -13.34 -4.80
N THR A 159 5.70 -12.34 -5.19
CA THR A 159 4.34 -12.53 -5.69
C THR A 159 4.31 -13.14 -7.09
N PHE A 160 5.32 -12.89 -7.94
CA PHE A 160 5.44 -13.57 -9.22
C PHE A 160 5.70 -15.07 -9.04
N LEU A 161 6.74 -15.43 -8.28
CA LEU A 161 7.10 -16.84 -8.03
C LEU A 161 6.00 -17.57 -7.25
N GLY A 162 5.46 -16.93 -6.21
CA GLY A 162 4.33 -17.43 -5.45
C GLY A 162 3.09 -17.58 -6.32
N GLY A 163 2.82 -16.62 -7.20
CA GLY A 163 1.73 -16.66 -8.16
C GLY A 163 1.81 -17.86 -9.11
N LEU A 164 3.00 -18.13 -9.67
CA LEU A 164 3.21 -19.31 -10.53
C LEU A 164 2.88 -20.61 -9.79
N TYR A 165 3.38 -20.76 -8.57
CA TYR A 165 3.15 -21.94 -7.74
C TYR A 165 1.69 -22.09 -7.33
N VAL A 166 1.10 -21.04 -6.75
CA VAL A 166 -0.27 -21.04 -6.24
C VAL A 166 -1.28 -21.23 -7.37
N SER A 167 -1.06 -20.61 -8.54
CA SER A 167 -1.94 -20.81 -9.71
C SER A 167 -1.86 -22.23 -10.27
N HIS A 168 -0.65 -22.81 -10.34
CA HIS A 168 -0.52 -24.23 -10.72
C HIS A 168 -1.28 -25.14 -9.77
N PHE A 169 -1.12 -24.89 -8.47
CA PHE A 169 -1.75 -25.66 -7.40
C PHE A 169 -3.28 -25.52 -7.43
N PHE A 170 -3.78 -24.29 -7.57
CA PHE A 170 -5.21 -24.00 -7.64
C PHE A 170 -5.88 -24.67 -8.83
N LEU A 171 -5.25 -24.74 -10.00
CA LEU A 171 -5.83 -25.48 -11.14
C LEU A 171 -5.87 -27.00 -10.93
N LYS A 172 -5.06 -27.55 -10.02
CA LYS A 172 -5.06 -28.99 -9.72
C LYS A 172 -6.14 -29.37 -8.70
N TRP A 173 -6.23 -28.61 -7.60
CA TRP A 173 -7.09 -28.94 -6.46
C TRP A 173 -8.29 -28.04 -6.30
N ARG A 174 -8.20 -26.80 -6.79
CA ARG A 174 -9.31 -25.84 -6.85
C ARG A 174 -9.99 -25.67 -5.50
N ASN A 175 -9.16 -25.35 -4.51
CA ASN A 175 -9.57 -25.06 -3.15
C ASN A 175 -9.04 -23.68 -2.76
N LEU A 176 -9.95 -22.70 -2.71
CA LEU A 176 -9.64 -21.30 -2.43
C LEU A 176 -9.16 -21.11 -0.98
N PHE A 177 -9.75 -21.84 -0.04
CA PHE A 177 -9.38 -21.72 1.37
C PHE A 177 -7.95 -22.19 1.63
N ALA A 178 -7.53 -23.30 1.01
CA ALA A 178 -6.17 -23.81 1.13
C ALA A 178 -5.13 -22.80 0.59
N VAL A 179 -5.32 -22.30 -0.64
CA VAL A 179 -4.38 -21.34 -1.24
C VAL A 179 -4.42 -19.97 -0.58
N GLY A 180 -5.61 -19.53 -0.17
CA GLY A 180 -5.82 -18.26 0.53
C GLY A 180 -5.15 -18.24 1.89
N PHE A 181 -5.32 -19.32 2.67
CA PHE A 181 -4.66 -19.47 3.96
C PHE A 181 -3.14 -19.54 3.82
N LEU A 182 -2.63 -20.31 2.85
CA LEU A 182 -1.20 -20.34 2.53
C LEU A 182 -0.65 -18.92 2.27
N HIS A 183 -1.33 -18.17 1.41
CA HIS A 183 -0.91 -16.80 1.09
C HIS A 183 -0.96 -15.87 2.32
N GLY A 184 -1.98 -16.01 3.17
CA GLY A 184 -2.06 -15.28 4.45
C GLY A 184 -0.88 -15.58 5.36
N MET A 185 -0.47 -16.85 5.46
CA MET A 185 0.69 -17.27 6.27
C MET A 185 2.02 -16.77 5.70
N ILE A 186 2.17 -16.74 4.37
CA ILE A 186 3.32 -16.11 3.70
C ILE A 186 3.36 -14.62 4.05
N SER A 187 2.23 -13.93 3.92
CA SER A 187 2.12 -12.50 4.21
C SER A 187 2.47 -12.19 5.65
N LEU A 188 2.00 -13.01 6.59
CA LEU A 188 2.34 -12.89 8.02
C LEU A 188 3.83 -13.10 8.27
N THR A 189 4.45 -14.01 7.53
CA THR A 189 5.86 -14.34 7.68
C THR A 189 6.75 -13.25 7.12
N LEU A 190 6.40 -12.73 5.95
CA LEU A 190 7.01 -11.53 5.39
C LEU A 190 6.88 -10.38 6.39
N LEU A 191 5.69 -10.14 6.95
CA LEU A 191 5.50 -9.10 7.97
C LEU A 191 6.43 -9.29 9.19
N MET A 192 6.61 -10.52 9.70
CA MET A 192 7.44 -10.80 10.88
C MET A 192 8.95 -10.80 10.61
N THR A 193 9.37 -11.30 9.43
CA THR A 193 10.77 -11.23 8.99
C THR A 193 11.21 -9.80 8.79
N LEU A 194 10.31 -9.02 8.22
CA LEU A 194 10.64 -7.74 7.64
C LEU A 194 10.23 -6.56 8.51
N ARG A 195 9.48 -6.78 9.60
CA ARG A 195 9.07 -5.77 10.58
C ARG A 195 10.18 -4.83 11.08
N PRO A 196 11.42 -5.27 11.32
CA PRO A 196 12.51 -4.38 11.76
C PRO A 196 13.26 -3.73 10.59
N ALA A 197 13.02 -4.16 9.35
CA ALA A 197 13.50 -3.44 8.19
C ALA A 197 12.40 -2.43 7.82
N HIS A 198 12.58 -1.19 8.26
CA HIS A 198 11.74 0.00 7.98
C HIS A 198 11.41 0.16 6.48
N VAL A 199 12.17 -0.53 5.63
CA VAL A 199 11.86 -0.87 4.25
C VAL A 199 10.39 -1.31 4.06
N ILE A 200 9.68 -1.87 5.06
CA ILE A 200 8.49 -2.70 4.77
C ILE A 200 7.14 -2.09 5.21
N SER A 201 7.11 -1.08 6.07
CA SER A 201 5.86 -0.32 6.29
C SER A 201 5.51 0.62 5.13
N ASP A 202 6.52 1.11 4.40
CA ASP A 202 6.33 2.10 3.33
C ASP A 202 6.74 1.62 1.92
N ASN A 203 7.72 0.70 1.73
CA ASN A 203 8.00 0.09 0.41
C ASN A 203 7.16 -1.15 0.09
N TYR A 204 6.06 -1.42 0.81
CA TYR A 204 5.13 -2.51 0.49
C TYR A 204 3.69 -1.98 0.31
N ARG A 205 3.54 -0.66 0.26
CA ARG A 205 2.29 -0.02 -0.13
C ARG A 205 2.03 -0.26 -1.61
N VAL A 206 0.79 -0.61 -1.93
CA VAL A 206 0.34 -0.70 -3.32
C VAL A 206 0.03 0.71 -3.83
N GLY A 207 0.72 1.11 -4.89
CA GLY A 207 0.58 2.41 -5.53
C GLY A 207 1.68 3.42 -5.13
N PRO A 208 1.67 4.63 -5.73
CA PRO A 208 2.70 5.65 -5.56
C PRO A 208 3.04 5.94 -4.10
N ASP A 209 4.29 6.23 -3.78
CA ASP A 209 4.65 6.79 -2.48
C ASP A 209 4.58 8.32 -2.56
N PRO A 210 3.56 8.99 -1.99
CA PRO A 210 3.40 10.44 -2.11
C PRO A 210 4.48 11.20 -1.33
N LEU A 211 5.10 10.57 -0.33
CA LEU A 211 6.25 11.11 0.38
C LEU A 211 7.57 10.49 -0.07
N GLY A 212 7.56 9.45 -0.89
CA GLY A 212 8.76 8.82 -1.44
C GLY A 212 9.74 9.83 -2.02
N PRO A 213 9.28 10.81 -2.83
CA PRO A 213 10.14 11.88 -3.30
C PRO A 213 10.78 12.72 -2.17
N ILE A 214 10.08 12.95 -1.06
CA ILE A 214 10.64 13.64 0.12
C ILE A 214 11.64 12.75 0.84
N ARG A 215 11.29 11.48 1.09
CA ARG A 215 12.15 10.51 1.77
C ARG A 215 13.46 10.33 1.01
N THR A 216 13.39 9.92 -0.25
CA THR A 216 14.58 9.74 -1.12
C THR A 216 15.38 11.03 -1.23
N MET A 217 14.73 12.18 -1.28
CA MET A 217 15.43 13.46 -1.31
C MET A 217 16.15 13.75 0.01
N ILE A 218 15.51 13.54 1.17
CA ILE A 218 16.15 13.70 2.47
C ILE A 218 17.31 12.71 2.57
N GLU A 219 17.08 11.42 2.34
CA GLU A 219 18.11 10.36 2.36
C GLU A 219 19.32 10.68 1.48
N ASN A 220 19.11 11.15 0.25
CA ASN A 220 20.21 11.46 -0.67
C ASN A 220 21.06 12.66 -0.24
N HIS A 221 20.54 13.56 0.60
CA HIS A 221 21.24 14.78 1.05
C HIS A 221 21.63 14.71 2.53
N ARG A 222 21.26 13.63 3.22
CA ARG A 222 21.47 13.49 4.66
C ARG A 222 22.85 12.92 4.97
N THR A 223 23.47 13.48 5.99
CA THR A 223 24.61 12.90 6.72
C THR A 223 24.16 12.56 8.15
N PRO A 224 24.90 11.72 8.90
CA PRO A 224 24.55 11.37 10.29
C PRO A 224 24.39 12.56 11.25
N GLU A 225 24.90 13.74 10.88
CA GLU A 225 24.80 14.98 11.67
C GLU A 225 23.48 15.75 11.44
N HIS A 226 22.66 15.34 10.46
CA HIS A 226 21.40 16.01 10.15
C HIS A 226 20.24 15.48 11.00
N GLU A 227 19.50 16.39 11.64
CA GLU A 227 18.28 16.08 12.40
C GLU A 227 16.99 16.37 11.59
N ILE A 228 15.94 15.59 11.84
CA ILE A 228 14.62 15.77 11.21
C ILE A 228 13.59 16.13 12.28
N GLY A 229 12.90 17.24 12.04
CA GLY A 229 11.80 17.72 12.87
C GLY A 229 10.44 17.60 12.17
N VAL A 230 9.40 17.32 12.94
CA VAL A 230 8.00 17.43 12.49
C VAL A 230 7.28 18.41 13.38
N PHE A 231 6.74 19.47 12.77
CA PHE A 231 5.95 20.45 13.50
C PHE A 231 4.55 19.92 13.77
N LEU A 232 4.29 19.42 14.98
CA LEU A 232 3.04 18.74 15.34
C LEU A 232 1.77 19.58 15.19
N PRO A 233 1.77 20.91 15.47
CA PRO A 233 0.59 21.75 15.26
C PRO A 233 0.06 21.76 13.82
N SER A 234 0.85 21.24 12.87
CA SER A 234 0.45 21.05 11.47
C SER A 234 -0.61 20.00 11.22
N GLY A 235 -0.87 19.12 12.18
CA GLY A 235 -1.76 17.99 11.97
C GLY A 235 -1.15 16.92 11.06
N ILE A 236 0.17 16.95 10.85
CA ILE A 236 0.93 15.80 10.38
C ILE A 236 0.84 14.71 11.46
N PRO A 237 0.24 13.54 11.18
CA PRO A 237 0.12 12.46 12.15
C PRO A 237 1.49 11.92 12.55
N SER A 238 1.59 11.36 13.75
CA SER A 238 2.80 10.66 14.21
C SER A 238 3.25 9.54 13.29
N THR A 239 2.36 8.94 12.48
CA THR A 239 2.73 7.95 11.47
C THR A 239 3.66 8.48 10.39
N PHE A 240 3.82 9.80 10.25
CA PHE A 240 4.87 10.40 9.43
C PHE A 240 6.27 10.00 9.93
N SER A 241 6.45 9.81 11.24
CA SER A 241 7.76 9.38 11.76
C SER A 241 8.16 8.00 11.28
N HIS A 242 7.20 7.17 10.86
CA HIS A 242 7.47 5.85 10.31
C HIS A 242 8.17 5.90 8.93
N TYR A 243 8.23 7.08 8.29
CA TYR A 243 8.88 7.26 6.98
C TYR A 243 10.41 7.38 7.07
N PHE A 244 10.98 7.52 8.26
CA PHE A 244 12.39 7.76 8.47
C PHE A 244 12.92 6.82 9.56
N ASP A 245 14.16 6.36 9.39
CA ASP A 245 14.79 5.37 10.28
C ASP A 245 15.30 5.96 11.60
N ASP A 246 15.36 7.29 11.70
CA ASP A 246 15.94 8.02 12.82
C ASP A 246 14.90 8.67 13.73
N ASP A 247 15.33 9.06 14.92
CA ASP A 247 14.53 9.80 15.87
C ASP A 247 14.07 11.14 15.27
N ILE A 248 12.80 11.19 14.89
CA ILE A 248 12.15 12.41 14.45
C ILE A 248 11.76 13.22 15.66
N LYS A 249 12.31 14.44 15.74
CA LYS A 249 11.98 15.38 16.79
C LYS A 249 10.59 15.95 16.56
N ALA A 250 9.70 15.72 17.51
CA ALA A 250 8.37 16.32 17.51
C ALA A 250 8.46 17.75 18.07
N LEU A 251 8.13 18.74 17.24
CA LEU A 251 8.15 20.16 17.59
C LEU A 251 6.72 20.61 17.88
N GLY A 252 6.43 20.96 19.14
CA GLY A 252 5.09 21.23 19.66
C GLY A 252 4.68 22.70 19.60
N SER A 253 5.63 23.62 19.54
CA SER A 253 5.40 25.06 19.56
C SER A 253 6.20 25.78 18.48
N PHE A 254 5.73 26.94 18.05
CA PHE A 254 6.48 27.74 17.09
C PHE A 254 7.87 28.05 17.67
N GLU A 255 7.95 28.36 18.95
CA GLU A 255 9.18 28.66 19.70
C GLU A 255 10.19 27.51 19.57
N GLU A 256 9.77 26.27 19.83
CA GLU A 256 10.60 25.09 19.60
C GLU A 256 11.05 24.95 18.14
N LEU A 257 10.17 25.29 17.18
CA LEU A 257 10.51 25.29 15.77
C LEU A 257 11.60 26.31 15.45
N LYS A 258 11.52 27.51 16.02
CA LYS A 258 12.55 28.54 15.83
C LYS A 258 13.89 28.10 16.41
N ASP A 259 13.87 27.59 17.64
CA ASP A 259 15.07 27.10 18.31
C ASP A 259 15.69 25.94 17.53
N PHE A 260 14.87 25.06 16.98
CA PHE A 260 15.32 23.95 16.13
C PHE A 260 15.94 24.42 14.82
N LEU A 261 15.34 25.41 14.14
CA LEU A 261 15.91 26.02 12.95
C LEU A 261 17.19 26.84 13.25
N GLY A 262 17.35 27.32 14.48
CA GLY A 262 18.53 28.05 14.95
C GLY A 262 19.71 27.16 15.35
N GLN A 263 19.58 25.83 15.28
CA GLN A 263 20.67 24.93 15.61
C GLN A 263 21.84 25.07 14.62
N SER A 264 23.06 24.83 15.12
CA SER A 264 24.28 24.87 14.29
C SER A 264 24.37 23.69 13.32
N GLN A 265 23.76 22.56 13.66
CA GLN A 265 23.65 21.40 12.80
C GLN A 265 22.60 21.62 11.71
N SER A 266 22.76 20.94 10.58
CA SER A 266 21.79 21.01 9.49
C SER A 266 20.49 20.31 9.89
N VAL A 267 19.37 21.01 9.79
CA VAL A 267 18.05 20.48 10.16
C VAL A 267 17.07 20.52 8.98
N PHE A 268 16.16 19.56 8.98
CA PHE A 268 15.01 19.52 8.07
C PHE A 268 13.73 19.52 8.86
N VAL A 269 12.78 20.40 8.52
CA VAL A 269 11.47 20.44 9.18
C VAL A 269 10.33 20.35 8.19
N VAL A 270 9.40 19.43 8.47
CA VAL A 270 8.13 19.33 7.72
C VAL A 270 7.01 20.08 8.45
N LEU A 271 6.35 20.96 7.71
CA LEU A 271 5.27 21.84 8.17
C LEU A 271 4.04 21.67 7.26
N SER A 272 2.84 22.01 7.72
CA SER A 272 1.76 22.28 6.76
C SER A 272 1.95 23.65 6.11
N ARG A 273 1.36 23.84 4.93
CA ARG A 273 1.31 25.16 4.29
C ARG A 273 0.69 26.23 5.19
N ALA A 274 -0.36 25.90 5.94
CA ALA A 274 -1.02 26.85 6.82
C ALA A 274 -0.14 27.24 8.02
N ASP A 275 0.68 26.34 8.55
CA ASP A 275 1.64 26.69 9.61
C ASP A 275 2.79 27.48 9.08
N TYR A 276 3.25 27.15 7.87
CA TYR A 276 4.27 27.95 7.21
C TYR A 276 3.81 29.40 7.03
N GLU A 277 2.59 29.62 6.55
CA GLU A 277 2.00 30.97 6.42
C GLU A 277 1.90 31.68 7.79
N ARG A 278 1.58 30.95 8.87
CA ARG A 278 1.59 31.48 10.24
C ARG A 278 2.99 31.77 10.77
N LEU A 279 3.98 30.93 10.43
CA LEU A 279 5.38 31.09 10.82
C LEU A 279 5.92 32.42 10.29
N ILE A 280 5.79 32.66 8.99
CA ILE A 280 6.32 33.87 8.34
C ILE A 280 5.55 35.12 8.75
N ALA A 281 4.25 34.99 9.03
CA ALA A 281 3.46 36.10 9.55
C ALA A 281 3.90 36.48 10.98
N ARG A 282 4.40 35.52 11.77
CA ARG A 282 4.87 35.74 13.13
C ARG A 282 6.34 36.19 13.17
N TRP A 283 7.18 35.63 12.31
CA TRP A 283 8.62 35.86 12.28
C TRP A 283 9.14 36.10 10.87
N THR A 284 9.29 37.37 10.53
CA THR A 284 9.78 37.83 9.23
C THR A 284 11.27 37.61 9.03
N ASP A 285 12.04 37.59 10.12
CA ASP A 285 13.50 37.60 10.08
C ASP A 285 14.12 36.20 10.14
N THR A 286 13.29 35.15 10.05
CA THR A 286 13.78 33.77 10.06
C THR A 286 14.37 33.46 8.69
N GLN A 287 15.67 33.15 8.64
CA GLN A 287 16.29 32.65 7.42
C GLN A 287 15.78 31.22 7.16
N VAL A 288 14.91 31.07 6.17
CA VAL A 288 14.28 29.79 5.83
C VAL A 288 14.62 29.42 4.39
N PHE A 289 15.18 28.23 4.21
CA PHE A 289 15.40 27.66 2.89
C PHE A 289 14.22 26.76 2.54
N PHE A 290 13.51 27.10 1.47
CA PHE A 290 12.36 26.34 1.01
C PHE A 290 12.77 25.25 0.06
N TRP A 291 12.31 24.04 0.36
CA TRP A 291 12.33 22.97 -0.61
C TRP A 291 10.92 22.64 -1.07
N LYS A 292 10.68 22.91 -2.36
CA LYS A 292 9.51 22.53 -3.15
C LYS A 292 8.14 22.79 -2.49
N TYR A 293 7.51 23.88 -2.90
CA TYR A 293 6.11 24.19 -2.62
C TYR A 293 5.19 23.32 -3.49
N SER A 294 4.70 22.15 -3.03
CA SER A 294 3.61 21.39 -3.71
C SER A 294 3.25 20.01 -3.12
N LEU A 295 3.86 19.59 -2.02
CA LEU A 295 3.68 18.22 -1.51
C LEU A 295 2.36 18.08 -0.76
N ALA A 296 1.73 16.90 -0.81
CA ALA A 296 0.43 16.65 -0.19
C ALA A 296 0.44 15.34 0.62
N TRP A 297 -0.02 15.42 1.87
CA TRP A 297 -0.11 14.31 2.82
C TRP A 297 -1.56 13.98 3.18
N ARG A 298 -1.86 12.76 3.65
CA ARG A 298 -3.23 12.34 4.05
C ARG A 298 -3.46 12.50 5.55
N ARG A 299 -4.52 13.22 5.94
CA ARG A 299 -4.93 13.35 7.34
C ARG A 299 -5.53 12.04 7.87
N SER A 300 -5.25 11.74 9.14
CA SER A 300 -5.84 10.61 9.85
C SER A 300 -7.29 10.92 10.21
N LEU A 301 -8.24 10.15 9.67
CA LEU A 301 -9.69 10.32 9.88
C LEU A 301 -10.18 9.68 11.19
N ARG A 302 -9.42 9.79 12.29
CA ARG A 302 -9.83 9.15 13.57
C ARG A 302 -11.15 9.68 14.12
N LYS A 303 -11.54 10.93 13.81
CA LYS A 303 -12.87 11.48 14.10
C LYS A 303 -13.30 12.47 13.00
N PRO A 304 -14.30 12.15 12.16
CA PRO A 304 -14.80 13.11 11.18
C PRO A 304 -15.44 14.32 11.89
N LYS A 305 -14.99 15.53 11.55
CA LYS A 305 -15.60 16.79 12.04
C LYS A 305 -16.97 17.00 11.38
N SER A 306 -17.86 17.75 12.03
CA SER A 306 -19.19 18.10 11.48
C SER A 306 -19.11 18.75 10.09
N ALA A 307 -18.09 19.58 9.84
CA ALA A 307 -17.83 20.18 8.54
C ALA A 307 -17.51 19.14 7.45
N PHE A 308 -16.70 18.11 7.77
CA PHE A 308 -16.39 17.03 6.85
C PHE A 308 -17.64 16.23 6.48
N VAL A 309 -18.49 15.89 7.46
CA VAL A 309 -19.77 15.20 7.23
C VAL A 309 -20.69 16.04 6.37
N MET A 310 -20.76 17.34 6.63
CA MET A 310 -21.62 18.24 5.85
C MET A 310 -21.11 18.43 4.41
N SER A 311 -19.80 18.44 4.20
CA SER A 311 -19.19 18.44 2.87
C SER A 311 -19.44 17.12 2.12
N LEU A 312 -19.46 16.00 2.83
CA LEU A 312 -19.87 14.69 2.28
C LEU A 312 -21.32 14.71 1.80
N ILE A 313 -22.24 15.20 2.66
CA ILE A 313 -23.69 15.30 2.35
C ILE A 313 -23.93 16.23 1.15
N LYS A 314 -23.22 17.35 1.08
CA LYS A 314 -23.35 18.34 0.00
C LYS A 314 -22.56 17.98 -1.26
N LEU A 315 -21.79 16.89 -1.25
CA LEU A 315 -20.89 16.50 -2.35
C LEU A 315 -19.93 17.64 -2.75
N ASP A 316 -19.47 18.43 -1.78
CA ASP A 316 -18.52 19.53 -2.02
C ASP A 316 -17.09 18.97 -2.16
N ILE A 317 -16.77 18.55 -3.38
CA ILE A 317 -15.55 17.81 -3.74
C ILE A 317 -14.27 18.57 -3.38
N ASN A 318 -14.24 19.88 -3.63
CA ASN A 318 -13.07 20.71 -3.37
C ASN A 318 -12.78 20.78 -1.87
N ARG A 319 -13.85 20.92 -1.07
CA ARG A 319 -13.75 20.98 0.39
C ARG A 319 -13.41 19.62 1.01
N LEU A 320 -14.00 18.54 0.51
CA LEU A 320 -13.65 17.16 0.89
C LEU A 320 -12.16 16.88 0.65
N SER A 321 -11.62 17.33 -0.48
CA SER A 321 -10.20 17.19 -0.79
C SER A 321 -9.32 17.88 0.25
N SER A 322 -9.58 19.16 0.53
CA SER A 322 -8.82 19.95 1.50
C SER A 322 -8.94 19.42 2.93
N ASP A 323 -10.08 18.80 3.27
CA ASP A 323 -10.28 18.20 4.59
C ASP A 323 -9.44 16.92 4.77
N LEU A 324 -9.18 16.20 3.68
CA LEU A 324 -8.46 14.92 3.68
C LEU A 324 -6.97 15.04 3.39
N ARG A 325 -6.57 16.04 2.60
CA ARG A 325 -5.19 16.26 2.19
C ARG A 325 -4.63 17.52 2.84
N LEU A 326 -3.42 17.42 3.37
CA LEU A 326 -2.67 18.51 3.95
C LEU A 326 -1.51 18.86 3.02
N PRO A 327 -1.52 20.02 2.35
CA PRO A 327 -0.33 20.52 1.67
C PRO A 327 0.78 20.75 2.68
N VAL A 328 1.98 20.24 2.41
CA VAL A 328 3.14 20.35 3.29
C VAL A 328 4.29 21.09 2.61
N VAL A 329 5.10 21.72 3.43
CA VAL A 329 6.31 22.46 3.05
C VAL A 329 7.47 21.84 3.82
N LEU A 330 8.55 21.53 3.12
CA LEU A 330 9.81 21.15 3.75
C LEU A 330 10.71 22.40 3.80
N ILE A 331 11.24 22.67 4.99
CA ILE A 331 12.18 23.76 5.22
C ILE A 331 13.49 23.24 5.80
N SER A 332 14.57 23.97 5.56
CA SER A 332 15.88 23.74 6.17
C SER A 332 16.50 25.05 6.65
N ASN A 333 17.41 24.95 7.62
CA ASN A 333 18.27 26.04 8.07
C ASN A 333 19.54 26.20 7.22
N GLN A 334 19.83 25.26 6.31
CA GLN A 334 20.96 25.32 5.40
C GLN A 334 20.47 25.29 3.94
N PRO A 335 21.18 25.94 3.01
CA PRO A 335 20.84 25.86 1.61
C PRO A 335 21.04 24.43 1.08
N PRO A 336 20.32 24.06 0.01
CA PRO A 336 20.58 22.83 -0.74
C PRO A 336 22.06 22.57 -0.98
N PRO A 337 22.58 21.35 -0.70
CA PRO A 337 23.76 20.91 -1.42
C PRO A 337 23.45 21.04 -2.92
N LYS A 338 24.38 21.61 -3.70
CA LYS A 338 24.21 21.63 -5.16
C LYS A 338 23.93 20.21 -5.61
N PRO A 339 22.91 19.97 -6.46
CA PRO A 339 22.67 18.64 -6.98
C PRO A 339 24.00 18.13 -7.55
N LEU A 340 24.45 16.97 -7.07
CA LEU A 340 25.54 16.25 -7.71
C LEU A 340 25.07 16.06 -9.16
N ASN A 341 25.78 16.70 -10.09
CA ASN A 341 25.43 16.72 -11.51
C ASN A 341 24.91 15.34 -11.95
N GLY A 342 23.63 15.29 -12.33
CA GLY A 342 22.97 14.15 -12.94
C GLY A 342 22.41 14.56 -14.29
#